data_AF-A0A924WGY4-F1
#
_entry.id   AF-A0A924WGY4-F1
#
_cell.length_a   1.000
_cell.length_b   1.000
_cell.length_c   1.000
_cell.angle_alpha   90.00
_cell.angle_beta   90.00
_cell.angle_gamma   90.00
#
_symmetry.space_group_name_H-M   'P 1'
#
loop_
_entity.id
_entity.type
_entity.pdbx_description
1 polymer ?
#
loop_
_entity_poly.entity_id
_entity_poly.type
_entity_poly.pdbx_seq_one_letter_code
_entity_poly.pdbx_strand_id
1 'polypeptide(L)'
;MNDPAPQPAGTTAALSGFLATLRYEQLPAHVVARCEDLFLDWFACTLAGRSARPIGALERFAAEMGPAFDSARPGSAQILTNRTSTSPLFAALVNGGASHVVEQDDLHNSSVLHPA
;
A
#
# COMPACT_ATOMS: atom_id res chain seq x y z
N MET A 1 29.90 22.69 -34.09
CA MET A 1 29.80 22.28 -32.68
C MET A 1 28.35 21.86 -32.49
N ASN A 2 28.06 20.57 -32.70
CA ASN A 2 26.72 20.02 -32.50
C ASN A 2 26.70 19.43 -31.10
N ASP A 3 26.08 20.12 -30.16
CA ASP A 3 25.70 19.46 -28.92
C ASP A 3 24.62 18.42 -29.26
N PRO A 4 24.76 17.17 -28.79
CA PRO A 4 23.72 16.17 -28.98
C PRO A 4 22.44 16.64 -28.30
N ALA A 5 21.30 16.47 -28.99
CA ALA A 5 20.00 16.75 -28.43
C ALA A 5 19.82 16.01 -27.09
N PRO A 6 19.18 16.63 -26.06
CA PRO A 6 18.99 16.00 -24.77
C PRO A 6 18.24 14.67 -24.94
N GLN A 7 18.82 13.58 -24.45
CA GLN A 7 18.17 12.29 -24.49
C GLN A 7 16.91 12.33 -23.63
N PRO A 8 15.78 11.76 -24.09
CA PRO A 8 14.59 11.67 -23.27
C PRO A 8 14.92 10.88 -22.00
N ALA A 9 14.47 11.38 -20.85
CA ALA A 9 14.64 10.68 -19.58
C ALA A 9 14.05 9.26 -19.71
N GLY A 10 14.81 8.23 -19.31
CA GLY A 10 14.31 6.86 -19.30
C GLY A 10 13.05 6.75 -18.44
N THR A 11 12.19 5.75 -18.69
CA THR A 11 10.88 5.59 -18.05
C THR A 11 10.93 5.72 -16.52
N THR A 12 11.93 5.11 -15.88
CA THR A 12 12.14 5.23 -14.42
C THR A 12 12.41 6.67 -13.99
N ALA A 13 13.27 7.40 -14.73
CA ALA A 13 13.58 8.79 -14.41
C ALA A 13 12.37 9.70 -14.62
N ALA A 14 11.58 9.47 -15.66
CA ALA A 14 10.34 10.20 -15.90
C ALA A 14 9.31 9.97 -14.77
N LEU A 15 9.07 8.71 -14.38
CA LEU A 15 8.15 8.37 -13.29
C LEU A 15 8.61 8.94 -11.95
N SER A 16 9.89 8.77 -11.60
CA SER A 16 10.45 9.34 -10.36
C SER A 16 10.36 10.86 -10.33
N GLY A 17 10.62 11.54 -11.46
CA GLY A 17 10.46 12.98 -11.58
C GLY A 17 9.02 13.45 -11.40
N PHE A 18 8.05 12.72 -11.98
CA PHE A 18 6.63 12.97 -11.77
C PHE A 18 6.26 12.83 -10.29
N LEU A 19 6.59 11.70 -9.65
CA LEU A 19 6.25 11.42 -8.25
C LEU A 19 6.89 12.42 -7.28
N ALA A 20 8.13 12.85 -7.54
CA ALA A 20 8.84 13.81 -6.70
C ALA A 20 8.28 15.24 -6.77
N THR A 21 7.52 15.58 -7.82
CA THR A 21 7.01 16.94 -8.06
C THR A 21 5.49 17.06 -7.97
N LEU A 22 4.79 15.93 -7.89
CA LEU A 22 3.34 15.87 -7.72
C LEU A 22 2.91 16.51 -6.40
N ARG A 23 1.93 17.40 -6.47
CA ARG A 23 1.28 18.04 -5.33
C ARG A 23 -0.21 17.75 -5.36
N TYR A 24 -0.82 17.71 -4.19
CA TYR A 24 -2.24 17.36 -4.02
C TYR A 24 -3.15 18.30 -4.80
N GLU A 25 -2.84 19.60 -4.87
CA GLU A 25 -3.66 20.61 -5.57
C GLU A 25 -3.66 20.41 -7.10
N GLN A 26 -2.76 19.60 -7.64
CA GLN A 26 -2.72 19.26 -9.05
C GLN A 26 -3.68 18.10 -9.39
N LEU A 27 -4.20 17.40 -8.39
CA LEU A 27 -5.08 16.25 -8.58
C LEU A 27 -6.49 16.73 -8.95
N PRO A 28 -7.09 16.22 -10.05
CA PRO A 28 -8.50 16.48 -10.33
C PRO A 28 -9.38 15.99 -9.18
N ALA A 29 -10.38 16.78 -8.78
CA ALA A 29 -11.25 16.47 -7.64
C ALA A 29 -11.90 15.08 -7.74
N HIS A 30 -12.31 14.65 -8.94
CA HIS A 30 -12.88 13.33 -9.15
C HIS A 30 -11.90 12.17 -8.94
N VAL A 31 -10.59 12.39 -9.17
CA VAL A 31 -9.55 11.39 -8.90
C VAL A 31 -9.39 11.21 -7.40
N VAL A 32 -9.36 12.31 -6.64
CA VAL A 32 -9.28 12.27 -5.18
C VAL A 32 -10.50 11.53 -4.61
N ALA A 33 -11.70 11.91 -5.01
CA ALA A 33 -12.94 11.26 -4.56
C ALA A 33 -12.92 9.75 -4.87
N ARG A 34 -12.43 9.36 -6.05
CA ARG A 34 -12.29 7.94 -6.40
C ARG A 34 -11.25 7.23 -5.55
N CYS A 35 -10.13 7.86 -5.23
CA CYS A 35 -9.13 7.28 -4.33
C CYS A 35 -9.69 7.07 -2.92
N GLU A 36 -10.56 7.95 -2.43
CA GLU A 36 -11.25 7.77 -1.14
C GLU A 36 -12.18 6.56 -1.16
N ASP A 37 -12.99 6.40 -2.21
CA ASP A 37 -13.84 5.21 -2.40
C ASP A 37 -13.02 3.92 -2.41
N LEU A 38 -11.92 3.91 -3.18
CA LEU A 38 -11.02 2.75 -3.30
C LEU A 38 -10.33 2.41 -1.97
N PHE A 39 -9.92 3.44 -1.21
CA PHE A 39 -9.33 3.22 0.11
C PHE A 39 -10.33 2.59 1.09
N LEU A 40 -11.61 3.01 1.04
CA LEU A 40 -12.66 2.42 1.87
C LEU A 40 -12.92 0.95 1.49
N ASP A 41 -12.93 0.65 0.20
CA ASP A 41 -13.08 -0.72 -0.32
C ASP A 41 -11.92 -1.62 0.13
N TRP A 42 -10.68 -1.17 -0.05
CA TRP A 42 -9.47 -1.85 0.42
C TRP A 42 -9.51 -2.11 1.93
N PHE A 43 -9.93 -1.11 2.72
CA PHE A 43 -10.04 -1.23 4.16
C PHE A 43 -11.10 -2.26 4.56
N ALA A 44 -12.26 -2.26 3.88
CA ALA A 44 -13.31 -3.24 4.09
C ALA A 44 -12.84 -4.67 3.78
N CYS A 45 -12.14 -4.86 2.65
CA CYS A 45 -11.56 -6.14 2.25
C CYS A 45 -10.52 -6.63 3.27
N THR A 46 -9.66 -5.73 3.77
CA THR A 46 -8.68 -6.04 4.84
C THR A 46 -9.38 -6.61 6.08
N LEU A 47 -10.47 -5.97 6.52
CA LEU A 47 -11.22 -6.43 7.69
C LEU A 47 -11.97 -7.74 7.42
N ALA A 48 -12.51 -7.93 6.22
CA ALA A 48 -13.15 -9.18 5.81
C ALA A 48 -12.16 -10.35 5.77
N GLY A 49 -10.92 -10.10 5.34
CA GLY A 49 -9.83 -11.07 5.26
C GLY A 49 -9.23 -11.49 6.59
N ARG A 50 -9.50 -10.75 7.68
CA ARG A 50 -8.92 -10.94 9.02
C ARG A 50 -8.86 -12.40 9.49
N SER A 51 -9.94 -13.15 9.30
CA SER A 51 -10.07 -14.51 9.83
C SER A 51 -9.51 -15.60 8.91
N ALA A 52 -8.98 -15.23 7.75
CA ALA A 52 -8.40 -16.18 6.82
C ALA A 52 -7.09 -16.78 7.38
N ARG A 53 -6.94 -18.10 7.25
CA ARG A 53 -5.78 -18.85 7.74
C ARG A 53 -4.42 -18.24 7.29
N PRO A 54 -4.24 -17.79 6.03
CA PRO A 54 -2.99 -17.17 5.60
C PRO A 54 -2.66 -15.90 6.39
N ILE A 55 -3.65 -15.09 6.75
CA ILE A 55 -3.45 -13.83 7.47
C ILE A 55 -2.98 -14.11 8.89
N GLY A 56 -3.58 -15.09 9.57
CA GLY A 56 -3.08 -15.54 10.86
C GLY A 56 -1.64 -16.06 10.81
N ALA A 57 -1.18 -16.61 9.68
CA ALA A 57 0.22 -17.02 9.51
C ALA A 57 1.15 -15.81 9.34
N LEU A 58 0.74 -14.79 8.56
CA LEU A 58 1.49 -13.55 8.40
C LEU A 58 1.59 -12.77 9.73
N GLU A 59 0.51 -12.73 10.52
CA GLU A 59 0.53 -12.10 11.84
C GLU A 59 1.54 -12.75 12.79
N ARG A 60 1.60 -14.09 12.84
CA ARG A 60 2.60 -14.81 13.65
C ARG A 60 4.02 -14.55 13.15
N PHE A 61 4.23 -14.61 11.84
CA PHE A 61 5.52 -14.29 11.25
C PHE A 61 5.98 -12.87 11.58
N ALA A 62 5.08 -11.89 11.49
CA ALA A 62 5.36 -10.51 11.85
C ALA A 62 5.67 -10.33 13.35
N ALA A 63 5.03 -11.10 14.22
CA ALA A 63 5.34 -11.10 15.65
C ALA A 63 6.71 -11.71 15.97
N GLU A 64 7.13 -12.74 15.24
CA GLU A 64 8.40 -13.45 15.48
C GLU A 64 9.60 -12.73 14.84
N MET A 65 9.42 -12.16 13.65
CA MET A 65 10.50 -11.54 12.87
C MET A 65 10.52 -10.02 12.94
N GLY A 66 9.44 -9.42 13.44
CA GLY A 66 9.32 -7.97 13.60
C GLY A 66 10.18 -7.41 14.72
N PRO A 67 10.46 -6.10 14.70
CA PRO A 67 11.12 -5.46 15.83
C PRO A 67 10.25 -5.59 17.09
N ALA A 68 10.89 -5.77 18.23
CA ALA A 68 10.20 -5.80 19.51
C ALA A 68 9.68 -4.40 19.88
N PHE A 69 8.36 -4.26 19.95
CA PHE A 69 7.67 -3.07 20.44
C PHE A 69 6.87 -3.39 21.70
N ASP A 70 6.63 -2.38 22.52
CA ASP A 70 5.85 -2.50 23.75
C ASP A 70 4.94 -1.28 23.92
N SER A 71 4.14 -1.24 24.99
CA SER A 71 3.21 -0.13 25.24
C SER A 71 3.90 1.20 25.53
N ALA A 72 5.15 1.20 26.01
CA ALA A 72 5.93 2.42 26.24
C ALA A 72 6.62 2.89 24.95
N ARG A 73 6.86 1.99 23.99
CA ARG A 73 7.46 2.27 22.68
C ARG A 73 6.72 1.49 21.58
N PRO A 74 5.51 1.93 21.18
CA PRO A 74 4.76 1.26 20.13
C PRO A 74 5.43 1.46 18.78
N GLY A 75 5.22 0.51 17.86
CA GLY A 75 5.57 0.68 16.46
C GLY A 75 4.82 1.84 15.81
N SER A 76 5.38 2.39 14.72
CA SER A 76 4.81 3.54 14.03
C SER A 76 3.67 3.21 13.06
N ALA A 77 3.39 1.93 12.81
CA ALA A 77 2.33 1.47 11.93
C ALA A 77 1.50 0.35 12.57
N GLN A 78 0.22 0.24 12.22
CA GLN A 78 -0.71 -0.73 12.82
C GLN A 78 -1.04 -1.87 11.84
N ILE A 79 -1.08 -3.09 12.36
CA ILE A 79 -1.75 -4.23 11.72
C ILE A 79 -3.25 -4.10 11.99
N LEU A 80 -4.05 -3.83 10.96
CA LEU A 80 -5.47 -3.48 11.10
C LEU A 80 -6.32 -4.67 11.61
N THR A 81 -5.92 -5.88 11.24
CA THR A 81 -6.63 -7.13 11.56
C THR A 81 -6.55 -7.50 13.04
N ASN A 82 -5.51 -7.11 13.77
CA ASN A 82 -5.35 -7.43 15.20
C ASN A 82 -5.02 -6.23 16.09
N ARG A 83 -4.92 -5.03 15.50
CA ARG A 83 -4.68 -3.72 16.16
C ARG A 83 -3.35 -3.61 16.90
N THR A 84 -2.41 -4.52 16.65
CA THR A 84 -1.05 -4.41 17.17
C THR A 84 -0.24 -3.41 16.34
N SER A 85 0.71 -2.72 16.97
CA SER A 85 1.61 -1.80 16.27
C SER A 85 2.98 -2.45 16.05
N THR A 86 3.55 -2.25 14.86
CA THR A 86 4.85 -2.77 14.44
C THR A 86 5.54 -1.77 13.49
N SER A 87 6.62 -2.19 12.83
CA SER A 87 7.28 -1.36 11.81
C SER A 87 6.42 -1.26 10.55
N PRO A 88 6.60 -0.20 9.73
CA PRO A 88 5.84 -0.04 8.49
C PRO A 88 5.91 -1.25 7.55
N LEU A 89 7.08 -1.91 7.48
CA LEU A 89 7.27 -3.09 6.63
C LEU A 89 6.35 -4.26 7.02
N PHE A 90 6.28 -4.60 8.30
CA PHE A 90 5.47 -5.73 8.77
C PHE A 90 3.99 -5.40 8.78
N ALA A 91 3.62 -4.15 9.10
CA ALA A 91 2.23 -3.71 8.97
C ALA A 91 1.75 -3.78 7.52
N ALA A 92 2.56 -3.32 6.56
CA ALA A 92 2.25 -3.40 5.13
C ALA A 92 2.11 -4.85 4.64
N LEU A 93 3.00 -5.75 5.07
CA LEU A 93 2.94 -7.18 4.73
C LEU A 93 1.62 -7.82 5.15
N VAL A 94 1.19 -7.60 6.40
CA VAL A 94 -0.04 -8.22 6.92
C VAL A 94 -1.28 -7.55 6.32
N ASN A 95 -1.33 -6.21 6.30
CA ASN A 95 -2.50 -5.48 5.80
C ASN A 95 -2.71 -5.73 4.30
N GLY A 96 -1.65 -5.70 3.48
CA GLY A 96 -1.74 -6.02 2.05
C GLY A 96 -2.11 -7.48 1.79
N GLY A 97 -1.60 -8.43 2.59
CA GLY A 97 -2.07 -9.81 2.51
C GLY A 97 -3.57 -9.91 2.81
N ALA A 98 -4.05 -9.19 3.83
CA ALA A 98 -5.43 -9.23 4.28
C ALA A 98 -6.40 -8.55 3.32
N SER A 99 -6.00 -7.48 2.64
CA SER A 99 -6.83 -6.80 1.64
C SER A 99 -7.14 -7.69 0.44
N HIS A 100 -6.19 -8.50 0.00
CA HIS A 100 -6.35 -9.33 -1.20
C HIS A 100 -6.97 -10.71 -0.96
N VAL A 101 -6.89 -11.26 0.27
CA VAL A 101 -7.24 -12.69 0.50
C VAL A 101 -8.70 -13.05 0.22
N VAL A 102 -9.59 -12.06 0.18
CA VAL A 102 -11.01 -12.26 -0.14
C VAL A 102 -11.32 -12.10 -1.63
N GLU A 103 -10.36 -11.60 -2.44
CA GLU A 103 -10.49 -11.38 -3.89
C GLU A 103 -11.72 -10.54 -4.26
N GLN A 104 -12.04 -9.54 -3.42
CA GLN A 104 -13.15 -8.60 -3.63
C GLN A 104 -12.70 -7.15 -3.81
N ASP A 105 -11.40 -6.92 -3.71
CA ASP A 105 -10.76 -5.63 -3.89
C ASP A 105 -10.77 -5.20 -5.38
N ASP A 106 -10.51 -3.93 -5.60
CA ASP A 106 -10.68 -3.29 -6.90
C ASP A 106 -9.78 -3.89 -7.99
N LEU A 107 -10.29 -3.96 -9.23
CA LEU A 107 -9.56 -4.47 -10.37
C LEU A 107 -9.30 -3.35 -11.38
N HIS A 108 -8.04 -3.16 -11.77
CA HIS A 108 -7.71 -2.36 -12.94
C HIS A 108 -7.65 -3.24 -14.19
N ASN A 109 -8.74 -3.20 -14.98
CA ASN A 109 -8.96 -4.09 -16.13
C ASN A 109 -7.82 -4.09 -17.16
N SER A 110 -7.23 -2.92 -17.45
CA SER A 110 -6.20 -2.81 -18.49
C SER A 110 -4.87 -3.45 -18.09
N SER A 111 -4.61 -3.60 -16.79
CA SER A 111 -3.39 -4.24 -16.27
C SER A 111 -3.64 -5.60 -15.64
N VAL A 112 -4.91 -6.02 -15.50
CA VAL A 112 -5.34 -7.24 -14.79
C VAL A 112 -4.63 -7.35 -13.42
N LEU A 113 -4.74 -6.27 -12.64
CA LEU A 113 -4.06 -6.10 -11.36
C LEU A 113 -5.05 -5.51 -10.35
N HIS A 114 -4.90 -5.91 -9.10
CA HIS A 114 -5.46 -5.24 -7.93
C HIS A 114 -4.47 -4.18 -7.42
N PRO A 115 -4.69 -2.87 -7.69
CA PRO A 115 -3.69 -1.85 -7.42
C PRO A 115 -3.72 -1.31 -5.98
N ALA A 116 -4.81 -1.54 -5.24
CA ALA A 116 -4.99 -1.07 -3.86
C ALA A 116 -4.33 -1.99 -2.81
#